data_AF-A0AA51MQ58-F1
#
_entry.id   AF-A0AA51MQ58-F1
#
_cell.length_a   1.000
_cell.length_b   1.000
_cell.length_c   1.000
_cell.angle_alpha   90.00
_cell.angle_beta   90.00
_cell.angle_gamma   90.00
#
_symmetry.space_group_name_H-M   'P 1'
#
loop_
_entity.id
_entity.type
_entity.pdbx_description
1 polymer ?
#
loop_
_entity_poly.entity_id
_entity_poly.type
_entity_poly.pdbx_seq_one_letter_code
_entity_poly.pdbx_strand_id
1 'polypeptide(L)'
;MGTTTGGQSVKFMDWTSTTDTTGTLWKSINGTGDISLTGLHKLADGTLVATGGKEYVNCQWKTLGDANGDGYVFKVSPQNANGTFNFEVDRAANCGLQVLKGTLN
;
A
#
# COMPACT_ATOMS: atom_id res chain seq x y z
N MET A 1 -7.35 -7.97 -7.82
CA MET A 1 -7.43 -8.39 -6.38
C MET A 1 -6.18 -9.19 -6.08
N GLY A 2 -5.54 -8.99 -4.93
CA GLY A 2 -4.27 -9.60 -4.55
C GLY A 2 -4.29 -10.26 -3.17
N THR A 3 -3.12 -10.74 -2.73
CA THR A 3 -2.89 -11.35 -1.43
C THR A 3 -1.61 -10.83 -0.78
N THR A 4 -1.64 -10.63 0.53
CA THR A 4 -0.42 -10.41 1.35
C THR A 4 0.32 -11.73 1.56
N THR A 5 1.59 -11.67 1.96
CA THR A 5 2.37 -12.86 2.37
C THR A 5 1.70 -13.60 3.55
N GLY A 6 0.91 -12.90 4.37
CA GLY A 6 0.10 -13.47 5.45
C GLY A 6 -1.27 -14.00 5.02
N GLY A 7 -1.55 -14.09 3.71
CA GLY A 7 -2.79 -14.67 3.16
C GLY A 7 -4.01 -13.74 3.13
N GLN A 8 -3.90 -12.49 3.58
CA GLN A 8 -5.02 -11.54 3.56
C GLN A 8 -5.26 -11.01 2.14
N SER A 9 -6.51 -10.95 1.70
CA SER A 9 -6.84 -10.37 0.38
C SER A 9 -6.71 -8.85 0.39
N VAL A 10 -6.26 -8.29 -0.74
CA VAL A 10 -6.07 -6.85 -0.93
C VAL A 10 -6.58 -6.36 -2.28
N LYS A 11 -6.92 -5.08 -2.38
CA LYS A 11 -7.28 -4.45 -3.65
C LYS A 11 -6.81 -3.00 -3.70
N PHE A 12 -6.18 -2.60 -4.79
CA PHE A 12 -5.96 -1.20 -5.08
C PHE A 12 -7.19 -0.65 -5.80
N MET A 13 -7.97 0.24 -5.17
CA MET A 13 -9.34 0.54 -5.59
C MET A 13 -9.51 1.84 -6.36
N ASP A 14 -8.63 2.82 -6.19
CA ASP A 14 -8.98 4.20 -6.53
C ASP A 14 -7.78 5.02 -7.03
N TRP A 15 -7.15 4.52 -8.07
CA TRP A 15 -6.17 5.29 -8.85
C TRP A 15 -6.72 5.45 -10.26
N THR A 16 -7.30 6.61 -10.54
CA THR A 16 -8.12 6.84 -11.73
C THR A 16 -7.41 7.71 -12.78
N SER A 17 -6.38 8.45 -12.37
CA SER A 17 -5.58 9.31 -13.24
C SER A 17 -4.10 9.36 -12.82
N THR A 18 -3.23 9.62 -13.79
CA THR A 18 -1.79 9.90 -13.54
C THR A 18 -1.53 11.16 -12.72
N THR A 19 -2.54 12.01 -12.57
CA THR A 19 -2.52 13.23 -11.73
C THR A 19 -3.05 12.99 -10.32
N ASP A 20 -3.63 11.82 -10.04
CA ASP A 20 -4.15 11.51 -8.72
C ASP A 20 -3.00 11.32 -7.75
N THR A 21 -2.96 12.18 -6.73
CA THR A 21 -1.96 12.10 -5.65
C THR A 21 -2.42 11.24 -4.50
N THR A 22 -3.55 10.54 -4.64
CA THR A 22 -4.17 9.71 -3.61
C THR A 22 -4.53 8.34 -4.16
N GLY A 23 -4.57 7.33 -3.29
CA GLY A 23 -5.03 5.99 -3.63
C GLY A 23 -5.51 5.24 -2.39
N THR A 24 -6.25 4.16 -2.59
CA THR A 24 -6.71 3.30 -1.48
C THR A 24 -6.28 1.86 -1.72
N LEU A 25 -5.52 1.31 -0.77
CA LEU A 25 -5.28 -0.13 -0.65
C LEU A 25 -6.28 -0.70 0.38
N TRP A 26 -7.29 -1.39 -0.13
CA TRP A 26 -8.29 -2.08 0.66
C TRP A 26 -7.74 -3.41 1.15
N LYS A 27 -7.92 -3.72 2.44
CA LYS A 27 -7.57 -5.02 3.04
C LYS A 27 -8.86 -5.73 3.44
N SER A 28 -9.03 -6.98 3.03
CA SER A 28 -10.22 -7.80 3.30
C SER A 28 -10.29 -8.30 4.74
N ILE A 29 -10.31 -7.37 5.69
CA ILE A 29 -10.71 -7.64 7.07
C ILE A 29 -11.87 -6.67 7.31
N ASN A 30 -13.12 -7.12 7.20
CA ASN A 30 -14.37 -6.40 7.51
C ASN A 30 -14.20 -4.93 7.99
N GLY A 31 -13.99 -3.99 7.05
CA GLY A 31 -13.91 -2.55 7.32
C GLY A 31 -12.76 -2.08 8.23
N THR A 32 -11.78 -2.95 8.50
CA THR A 32 -10.62 -2.70 9.37
C THR A 32 -9.34 -2.96 8.58
N GLY A 33 -8.46 -1.97 8.48
CA GLY A 33 -7.17 -2.09 7.80
C GLY A 33 -7.12 -1.45 6.41
N ASP A 34 -8.11 -0.66 6.02
CA ASP A 34 -8.01 0.15 4.81
C ASP A 34 -6.86 1.14 4.94
N ILE A 35 -6.11 1.30 3.85
CA ILE A 35 -4.97 2.22 3.78
C ILE A 35 -5.27 3.28 2.75
N SER A 36 -5.39 4.53 3.23
CA SER A 36 -5.47 5.72 2.40
C SER A 36 -4.06 6.25 2.18
N LEU A 37 -3.68 6.45 0.92
CA LEU A 37 -2.36 6.89 0.50
C LEU A 37 -2.40 8.34 0.00
N THR A 38 -1.32 9.07 0.22
CA THR A 38 -1.11 10.45 -0.23
C THR A 38 0.28 10.62 -0.84
N GLY A 39 0.45 11.64 -1.69
CA GLY A 39 1.70 11.84 -2.43
C GLY A 39 1.97 10.73 -3.45
N LEU A 40 0.90 10.09 -3.95
CA LEU A 40 1.00 9.02 -4.93
C LEU A 40 1.60 9.55 -6.24
N HIS A 41 2.63 8.88 -6.75
CA HIS A 41 3.25 9.21 -8.04
C HIS A 41 3.99 8.00 -8.61
N LYS A 42 4.37 8.06 -9.89
CA LYS A 42 5.20 7.04 -10.54
C LYS A 42 6.66 7.46 -10.62
N LEU A 43 7.54 6.51 -10.36
CA LEU A 43 8.97 6.62 -10.63
C LEU A 43 9.24 6.34 -12.12
N ALA A 44 10.46 6.68 -12.56
CA ALA A 44 10.88 6.52 -13.96
C ALA A 44 10.90 5.04 -14.42
N ASP A 45 11.09 4.11 -13.50
CA ASP A 45 11.06 2.67 -13.76
C ASP A 45 9.63 2.09 -13.84
N GLY A 46 8.61 2.92 -13.64
CA GLY A 46 7.20 2.52 -13.65
C GLY A 46 6.66 2.07 -12.30
N THR A 47 7.48 2.03 -11.24
CA THR A 47 7.04 1.76 -9.87
C THR A 47 6.09 2.86 -9.40
N LEU A 48 4.92 2.49 -8.90
CA LEU A 48 3.99 3.42 -8.26
C LEU A 48 4.36 3.52 -6.78
N VAL A 49 4.50 4.72 -6.24
CA VAL A 49 4.91 4.95 -4.86
C VAL A 49 4.00 5.97 -4.18
N ALA A 50 3.92 5.92 -2.85
CA ALA A 50 3.31 6.98 -2.04
C ALA A 50 4.27 7.41 -0.92
N THR A 51 4.34 8.72 -0.65
CA THR A 51 5.20 9.27 0.41
C THR A 51 4.46 9.42 1.74
N GLY A 52 3.14 9.25 1.76
CA GLY A 52 2.34 9.36 2.97
C GLY A 52 1.07 8.53 2.91
N GLY A 53 0.38 8.47 4.05
CA GLY A 53 -0.89 7.79 4.17
C GLY A 53 -1.27 7.50 5.61
N LYS A 54 -2.40 6.81 5.77
CA LYS A 54 -2.93 6.36 7.04
C LYS A 54 -3.62 5.01 6.89
N GLU A 55 -3.47 4.14 7.88
CA GLU A 55 -4.17 2.87 8.00
C GLU A 55 -5.26 2.97 9.07
N TYR A 56 -6.43 2.40 8.81
CA TYR A 56 -7.50 2.29 9.81
C TYR A 56 -7.29 1.04 10.68
N VAL A 57 -6.79 1.20 11.90
CA VAL A 57 -6.49 0.10 12.83
C VAL A 57 -7.13 0.39 14.18
N ASN A 58 -7.77 -0.61 14.80
CA ASN A 58 -8.42 -0.48 16.13
C ASN A 58 -9.40 0.71 16.20
N CYS A 59 -10.24 0.86 15.17
CA CYS A 59 -11.22 1.95 15.05
C CYS A 59 -10.62 3.37 15.00
N GLN A 60 -9.34 3.50 14.63
CA GLN A 60 -8.64 4.78 14.53
C GLN A 60 -7.78 4.83 13.28
N TRP A 61 -7.65 6.03 12.71
CA TRP A 61 -6.67 6.28 11.66
C TRP A 61 -5.29 6.51 12.26
N LYS A 62 -4.32 5.69 11.86
CA LYS A 62 -2.92 5.83 12.24
C LYS A 62 -2.08 6.20 11.03
N THR A 63 -1.23 7.21 11.16
CA THR A 63 -0.30 7.62 10.10
C THR A 63 0.65 6.47 9.78
N LEU A 64 0.89 6.24 8.49
CA LEU A 64 1.94 5.34 8.04
C LEU A 64 3.31 5.96 8.35
N GLY A 65 4.33 5.13 8.55
CA GLY A 65 5.69 5.60 8.77
C GLY A 65 6.64 4.78 7.92
N ASP A 66 7.59 5.46 7.29
CA ASP A 66 8.65 4.84 6.50
C ASP A 66 9.51 3.94 7.41
N ALA A 67 9.33 2.63 7.27
CA ALA A 67 9.90 1.64 8.16
C ALA A 67 11.33 1.25 7.75
N ASN A 68 11.69 1.48 6.49
CA ASN A 68 12.94 1.02 5.88
C ASN A 68 13.88 2.18 5.49
N GLY A 69 13.43 3.43 5.59
CA GLY A 69 14.19 4.66 5.36
C GLY A 69 14.36 5.04 3.90
N ASP A 70 13.50 4.57 3.00
CA ASP A 70 13.63 4.81 1.56
C ASP A 70 12.82 5.99 1.01
N GLY A 71 12.10 6.70 1.89
CA GLY A 71 11.30 7.88 1.57
C GLY A 71 9.85 7.58 1.15
N TYR A 72 9.44 6.31 1.14
CA TYR A 72 8.10 5.90 0.73
C TYR A 72 7.42 5.04 1.80
N VAL A 73 6.10 5.16 1.89
CA VAL A 73 5.28 4.33 2.79
C VAL A 73 4.50 3.25 2.03
N PHE A 74 4.55 3.28 0.70
CA PHE A 74 3.88 2.33 -0.16
C PHE A 74 4.58 2.25 -1.51
N LYS A 75 4.68 1.04 -2.05
CA LYS A 75 5.14 0.81 -3.43
C LYS A 75 4.38 -0.32 -4.10
N VAL A 76 4.22 -0.20 -5.42
CA VAL A 76 3.79 -1.26 -6.32
C VAL A 76 4.77 -1.32 -7.48
N SER A 77 5.38 -2.49 -7.68
CA SER A 77 6.31 -2.74 -8.78
C SER A 77 5.61 -2.60 -10.13
N PRO A 78 6.37 -2.49 -11.24
CA PRO A 78 5.85 -2.79 -12.56
C PRO A 78 5.25 -4.20 -12.64
N GLN A 79 4.44 -4.44 -13.68
CA GLN A 79 3.84 -5.75 -13.91
C GLN A 79 4.93 -6.79 -14.18
N ASN A 80 4.87 -7.90 -13.44
CA ASN A 80 5.67 -9.08 -13.67
C ASN A 80 5.24 -9.81 -14.95
N ALA A 81 6.10 -10.67 -15.48
CA ALA A 81 5.80 -11.44 -16.70
C ALA A 81 4.57 -12.36 -16.58
N ASN A 82 4.19 -12.75 -15.37
CA ASN A 82 3.00 -13.55 -15.08
C ASN A 82 1.72 -12.69 -14.87
N GLY A 83 1.79 -11.39 -15.15
CA GLY A 83 0.65 -10.47 -15.06
C GLY A 83 0.39 -9.89 -13.67
N THR A 84 1.17 -10.26 -12.65
CA THR A 84 0.98 -9.78 -11.28
C THR A 84 1.84 -8.56 -10.97
N PHE A 85 1.56 -7.86 -9.87
CA PHE A 85 2.39 -6.78 -9.35
C PHE A 85 2.81 -7.11 -7.92
N ASN A 86 4.04 -6.80 -7.53
CA ASN A 86 4.45 -6.90 -6.12
C ASN A 86 4.18 -5.58 -5.42
N PHE A 87 3.76 -5.62 -4.16
CA PHE A 87 3.58 -4.41 -3.37
C PHE A 87 4.22 -4.53 -1.99
N GLU A 88 4.57 -3.38 -1.43
CA GLU A 88 4.91 -3.20 -0.03
C GLU A 88 4.19 -1.99 0.54
N VAL A 89 3.84 -2.05 1.82
CA VAL A 89 3.27 -0.93 2.58
C VAL A 89 3.84 -0.91 3.98
N ASP A 90 4.31 0.25 4.39
CA ASP A 90 4.95 0.45 5.68
C ASP A 90 3.92 0.98 6.67
N ARG A 91 3.62 0.19 7.70
CA ARG A 91 2.49 0.41 8.59
C ARG A 91 2.88 0.38 10.05
N ALA A 92 2.11 1.10 10.87
CA ALA A 92 2.25 1.06 12.32
C ALA A 92 1.60 -0.21 12.89
N ALA A 93 2.40 -1.14 13.38
CA ALA A 93 1.93 -2.29 14.15
C ALA A 93 1.99 -2.01 15.67
N ASN A 94 1.33 -2.87 16.46
CA ASN A 94 1.25 -2.74 17.92
C ASN A 94 2.61 -2.62 18.63
N CYS A 95 3.71 -3.03 17.99
CA CYS A 95 5.06 -3.05 18.56
C CYS A 95 6.10 -2.26 17.73
N GLY A 96 5.69 -1.42 16.78
CA GLY A 96 6.61 -0.65 15.92
C GLY A 96 6.20 -0.61 14.44
N LEU A 97 7.03 0.03 13.61
CA LEU A 97 6.84 0.06 12.16
C LEU A 97 7.09 -1.33 11.56
N GLN A 98 6.25 -1.74 10.62
CA GLN A 98 6.34 -3.03 9.92
C GLN A 98 6.09 -2.87 8.44
N VAL A 99 6.80 -3.64 7.62
CA VAL A 99 6.57 -3.71 6.17
C VAL A 99 5.64 -4.89 5.86
N LEU A 100 4.45 -4.58 5.34
CA LEU A 100 3.52 -5.58 4.81
C LEU A 100 3.75 -5.75 3.32
N LYS A 101 4.04 -6.98 2.88
CA LYS A 101 4.31 -7.30 1.47
C LYS A 101 3.23 -8.20 0.89
N GLY A 102 3.10 -8.19 -0.43
CA GLY A 102 2.22 -9.11 -1.14
C GLY A 102 2.25 -8.93 -2.66
N THR A 103 1.25 -9.54 -3.30
CA THR A 103 1.08 -9.56 -4.75
C THR A 103 -0.34 -9.13 -5.12
N LEU A 104 -0.49 -8.31 -6.17
CA LEU A 104 -1.74 -7.91 -6.79
C LEU A 104 -1.92 -8.65 -8.12
N ASN A 105 -3.15 -9.09 -8.41
CA ASN A 105 -3.59 -9.51 -9.74
C ASN A 105 -4.48 -8.43 -10.36
#